data_AF-A0A3D9HES8-F1
#
_entry.id   AF-A0A3D9HES8-F1
#
_cell.length_a   1.000
_cell.length_b   1.000
_cell.length_c   1.000
_cell.angle_alpha   90.00
_cell.angle_beta   90.00
_cell.angle_gamma   90.00
#
_symmetry.space_group_name_H-M   'P 1'
#
loop_
_entity.id
_entity.type
_entity.pdbx_description
1 polymer ?
#
loop_
_entity_poly.entity_id
_entity_poly.type
_entity_poly.pdbx_seq_one_letter_code
_entity_poly.pdbx_strand_id
1 'polypeptide(L)'
;MKFLRAALMAGAACLATEAALAADAGITPVIKGPVAEVAIYHVADPENYPAMMAAVMEEVGEMPGLRNGVHMRSLKDPTLFADVNLWDSLEEAVAAAKQVETEDRFKPFMNSIKEIKLFGHFVPGQDGSALRKFLADGAVIEMAVYSVKDPAVQEGPRQSVYNALQKTDAFFGGLPLSPAHEGEPYIDFIAWSSEKEGMATAESMMAMDEHKAFFANAEKMSMFEFFEIYDMDGFE
;
A
#
# COMPACT_ATOMS: atom_id res chain seq x y z
N MET A 1 -5.16 17.98 -21.72
CA MET A 1 -6.30 17.15 -21.26
C MET A 1 -6.43 15.77 -21.95
N LYS A 2 -5.86 15.49 -23.14
CA LYS A 2 -5.92 14.14 -23.76
C LYS A 2 -4.96 13.09 -23.15
N PHE A 3 -3.88 13.52 -22.49
CA PHE A 3 -2.90 12.61 -21.86
C PHE A 3 -3.31 12.11 -20.47
N LEU A 4 -4.11 12.88 -19.71
CA LEU A 4 -4.59 12.47 -18.38
C LEU A 4 -5.57 11.28 -18.43
N ARG A 5 -6.35 11.19 -19.51
CA ARG A 5 -7.20 10.02 -19.79
C ARG A 5 -6.40 8.74 -20.01
N ALA A 6 -5.17 8.80 -20.55
CA ALA A 6 -4.37 7.61 -20.82
C ALA A 6 -3.73 7.02 -19.55
N ALA A 7 -3.40 7.84 -18.56
CA ALA A 7 -2.90 7.39 -17.26
C ALA A 7 -4.03 6.85 -16.36
N LEU A 8 -5.21 7.49 -16.36
CA LEU A 8 -6.40 6.92 -15.75
C LEU A 8 -6.81 5.61 -16.44
N MET A 9 -6.67 5.49 -17.77
CA MET A 9 -6.91 4.24 -18.49
C MET A 9 -5.83 3.18 -18.27
N ALA A 10 -4.66 3.50 -17.71
CA ALA A 10 -3.66 2.51 -17.32
C ALA A 10 -3.94 1.93 -15.92
N GLY A 11 -4.41 2.76 -14.98
CA GLY A 11 -4.99 2.28 -13.70
C GLY A 11 -6.31 1.54 -13.91
N ALA A 12 -7.18 2.05 -14.80
CA ALA A 12 -8.42 1.36 -15.19
C ALA A 12 -8.16 0.15 -16.08
N ALA A 13 -7.04 0.10 -16.82
CA ALA A 13 -6.60 -1.14 -17.44
C ALA A 13 -6.17 -2.14 -16.36
N CYS A 14 -5.54 -1.73 -15.26
CA CYS A 14 -5.27 -2.62 -14.12
C CYS A 14 -6.59 -3.22 -13.58
N LEU A 15 -7.57 -2.38 -13.25
CA LEU A 15 -8.90 -2.79 -12.75
C LEU A 15 -9.73 -3.61 -13.77
N ALA A 16 -9.68 -3.27 -15.06
CA ALA A 16 -10.37 -4.02 -16.12
C ALA A 16 -9.66 -5.33 -16.47
N THR A 17 -8.34 -5.43 -16.24
CA THR A 17 -7.58 -6.67 -16.42
C THR A 17 -7.79 -7.61 -15.23
N GLU A 18 -8.00 -7.10 -14.01
CA GLU A 18 -8.29 -7.89 -12.81
C GLU A 18 -9.63 -8.67 -12.92
N ALA A 19 -10.69 -8.02 -13.39
CA ALA A 19 -11.98 -8.70 -13.61
C ALA A 19 -11.99 -9.62 -14.86
N ALA A 20 -11.20 -9.29 -15.89
CA ALA A 20 -11.14 -10.07 -17.13
C ALA A 20 -10.22 -11.29 -17.06
N LEU A 21 -9.08 -11.22 -16.36
CA LEU A 21 -8.19 -12.36 -16.12
C LEU A 21 -8.82 -13.40 -15.18
N ALA A 22 -9.62 -12.95 -14.21
CA ALA A 22 -10.37 -13.81 -13.32
C ALA A 22 -11.41 -14.70 -14.04
N ALA A 23 -11.91 -14.26 -15.20
CA ALA A 23 -12.94 -14.96 -15.96
C ALA A 23 -12.39 -15.92 -17.04
N ASP A 24 -11.20 -15.66 -17.58
CA ASP A 24 -10.69 -16.38 -18.77
C ASP A 24 -9.76 -17.57 -18.44
N ALA A 25 -9.17 -17.60 -17.23
CA ALA A 25 -8.20 -18.65 -16.85
C ALA A 25 -8.78 -19.83 -16.04
N GLY A 26 -10.02 -19.75 -15.56
CA GLY A 26 -10.59 -20.79 -14.67
C GLY A 26 -9.85 -20.98 -13.34
N ILE A 27 -8.89 -20.11 -13.02
CA ILE A 27 -8.14 -20.04 -11.78
C ILE A 27 -8.28 -18.61 -11.28
N THR A 28 -9.41 -18.30 -10.64
CA THR A 28 -9.46 -17.12 -9.79
C THR A 28 -8.75 -17.52 -8.49
N PRO A 29 -7.61 -16.91 -8.11
CA PRO A 29 -7.15 -17.05 -6.75
C PRO A 29 -8.26 -16.51 -5.86
N VAL A 30 -8.99 -17.39 -5.17
CA VAL A 30 -9.92 -16.98 -4.14
C VAL A 30 -9.06 -16.55 -2.96
N ILE A 31 -8.61 -15.30 -2.97
CA ILE A 31 -7.99 -14.69 -1.79
C ILE A 31 -9.07 -14.71 -0.72
N LYS A 32 -8.86 -15.54 0.30
CA LYS A 32 -9.77 -15.67 1.43
C LYS A 32 -9.27 -14.78 2.55
N GLY A 33 -10.13 -13.87 2.98
CA GLY A 33 -9.86 -12.98 4.09
C GLY A 33 -9.48 -11.57 3.67
N PRO A 34 -8.94 -10.80 4.62
CA PRO A 34 -8.74 -9.37 4.45
C PRO A 34 -7.68 -9.07 3.39
N VAL A 35 -7.84 -7.93 2.71
CA VAL A 35 -6.83 -7.40 1.79
C VAL A 35 -6.46 -5.97 2.17
N ALA A 36 -5.25 -5.57 1.82
CA ALA A 36 -4.84 -4.18 1.82
C ALA A 36 -4.95 -3.63 0.39
N GLU A 37 -5.76 -2.60 0.17
CA GLU A 37 -5.65 -1.76 -1.01
C GLU A 37 -4.54 -0.73 -0.76
N VAL A 38 -3.62 -0.59 -1.70
CA VAL A 38 -2.54 0.38 -1.62
C VAL A 38 -2.57 1.27 -2.85
N ALA A 39 -2.67 2.58 -2.62
CA ALA A 39 -2.61 3.60 -3.65
C ALA A 39 -1.43 4.53 -3.38
N ILE A 40 -0.62 4.82 -4.41
CA ILE A 40 0.51 5.75 -4.34
C ILE A 40 0.46 6.62 -5.58
N TYR A 41 0.42 7.95 -5.39
CA TYR A 41 0.15 8.86 -6.49
C TYR A 41 0.65 10.28 -6.22
N HIS A 42 0.86 11.03 -7.30
CA HIS A 42 1.06 12.48 -7.22
C HIS A 42 -0.26 13.22 -7.36
N VAL A 43 -0.41 14.30 -6.61
CA VAL A 43 -1.61 15.17 -6.63
C VAL A 43 -1.33 16.54 -7.26
N ALA A 44 -2.40 17.18 -7.72
CA ALA A 44 -2.33 18.46 -8.38
C ALA A 44 -2.14 19.62 -7.41
N ASP A 45 -2.80 19.52 -6.26
CA ASP A 45 -2.95 20.54 -5.24
C ASP A 45 -2.72 19.92 -3.86
N PRO A 46 -1.45 19.75 -3.45
CA PRO A 46 -1.11 19.04 -2.22
C PRO A 46 -1.54 19.77 -0.93
N GLU A 47 -1.78 21.08 -0.99
CA GLU A 47 -2.20 21.87 0.17
C GLU A 47 -3.67 21.57 0.53
N ASN A 48 -4.52 21.42 -0.48
CA ASN A 48 -5.95 21.14 -0.29
C ASN A 48 -6.29 19.65 -0.32
N TYR A 49 -5.35 18.79 -0.72
CA TYR A 49 -5.59 17.36 -0.86
C TYR A 49 -6.05 16.67 0.43
N PRO A 50 -5.46 16.92 1.62
CA PRO A 50 -5.92 16.27 2.86
C PRO A 50 -7.40 16.52 3.17
N ALA A 51 -7.88 17.75 3.00
CA ALA A 51 -9.29 18.08 3.22
C ALA A 51 -10.21 17.41 2.19
N MET A 52 -9.75 17.26 0.95
CA MET A 52 -10.48 16.53 -0.09
C MET A 52 -10.53 15.04 0.20
N MET A 53 -9.42 14.45 0.66
CA MET A 53 -9.36 13.05 1.06
C MET A 53 -10.30 12.77 2.23
N ALA A 54 -10.28 13.60 3.28
CA ALA A 54 -11.18 13.44 4.43
C ALA A 54 -12.67 13.40 4.02
N ALA A 55 -13.08 14.26 3.08
CA ALA A 55 -14.44 14.25 2.55
C ALA A 55 -14.77 12.98 1.73
N VAL A 56 -13.80 12.45 0.98
CA VAL A 56 -13.95 11.18 0.26
C VAL A 56 -14.04 10.02 1.24
N MET A 57 -13.21 10.01 2.28
CA MET A 57 -13.17 8.94 3.27
C MET A 57 -14.38 8.93 4.19
N GLU A 58 -15.04 10.06 4.42
CA GLU A 58 -16.37 10.09 5.05
C GLU A 58 -17.39 9.26 4.25
N GLU A 59 -17.34 9.31 2.91
CA GLU A 59 -18.23 8.52 2.06
C GLU A 59 -17.76 7.07 1.86
N VAL A 60 -16.45 6.86 1.72
CA VAL A 60 -15.86 5.51 1.58
C VAL A 60 -15.99 4.72 2.88
N GLY A 61 -15.97 5.39 4.04
CA GLY A 61 -16.21 4.80 5.35
C GLY A 61 -17.56 4.11 5.50
N GLU A 62 -18.55 4.50 4.70
CA GLU A 62 -19.88 3.89 4.68
C GLU A 62 -19.97 2.70 3.69
N MET A 63 -18.91 2.42 2.93
CA MET A 63 -18.89 1.31 1.98
C MET A 63 -18.70 -0.04 2.70
N PRO A 64 -19.40 -1.11 2.28
CA PRO A 64 -19.25 -2.42 2.90
C PRO A 64 -17.80 -2.92 2.89
N GLY A 65 -17.38 -3.48 4.03
CA GLY A 65 -16.10 -4.17 4.16
C GLY A 65 -14.89 -3.29 4.46
N LEU A 66 -15.00 -1.95 4.44
CA LEU A 66 -13.89 -1.12 4.90
C LEU A 66 -13.68 -1.31 6.40
N ARG A 67 -12.43 -1.57 6.81
CA ARG A 67 -12.04 -1.72 8.22
C ARG A 67 -11.40 -0.48 8.78
N ASN A 68 -10.40 0.04 8.09
CA ASN A 68 -9.65 1.24 8.44
C ASN A 68 -8.72 1.65 7.29
N GLY A 69 -8.27 2.90 7.34
CA GLY A 69 -7.35 3.48 6.37
C GLY A 69 -6.28 4.33 7.04
N VAL A 70 -5.09 4.37 6.45
CA VAL A 70 -4.04 5.34 6.82
C VAL A 70 -3.66 6.15 5.59
N HIS A 71 -3.61 7.47 5.78
CA HIS A 71 -3.34 8.43 4.72
C HIS A 71 -2.06 9.18 5.01
N MET A 72 -1.17 9.16 4.02
CA MET A 72 0.22 9.52 4.23
C MET A 72 0.75 10.44 3.14
N ARG A 73 1.70 11.29 3.51
CA ARG A 73 2.39 12.22 2.60
C ARG A 73 3.89 12.01 2.69
N SER A 74 4.58 12.00 1.56
CA SER A 74 6.04 11.83 1.54
C SER A 74 6.72 12.95 2.33
N LEU A 75 7.76 12.59 3.09
CA LEU A 75 8.61 13.53 3.82
C LEU A 75 9.44 14.43 2.89
N LYS A 76 9.63 14.03 1.63
CA LYS A 76 10.55 14.68 0.67
C LYS A 76 9.85 15.31 -0.51
N ASP A 77 8.72 14.74 -0.94
CA ASP A 77 7.91 15.27 -2.03
C ASP A 77 6.50 15.59 -1.53
N PRO A 78 6.17 16.87 -1.32
CA PRO A 78 4.85 17.25 -0.81
C PRO A 78 3.72 16.93 -1.78
N THR A 79 4.02 16.57 -3.04
CA THR A 79 3.01 16.17 -4.03
C THR A 79 2.75 14.66 -4.05
N LEU A 80 3.58 13.84 -3.38
CA LEU A 80 3.47 12.39 -3.36
C LEU A 80 2.71 11.93 -2.12
N PHE A 81 1.62 11.21 -2.34
CA PHE A 81 0.73 10.68 -1.32
C PHE A 81 0.65 9.16 -1.44
N ALA A 82 0.34 8.52 -0.32
CA ALA A 82 0.07 7.10 -0.26
C ALA A 82 -1.06 6.80 0.72
N ASP A 83 -1.94 5.89 0.33
CA ASP A 83 -3.03 5.37 1.15
C ASP A 83 -2.91 3.87 1.28
N VAL A 84 -3.20 3.36 2.48
CA VAL A 84 -3.38 1.92 2.72
C VAL A 84 -4.72 1.72 3.41
N ASN A 85 -5.65 1.09 2.71
CA ASN A 85 -6.99 0.76 3.20
C ASN A 85 -7.09 -0.74 3.44
N LEU A 86 -7.53 -1.15 4.63
CA LEU A 86 -7.84 -2.55 4.92
C LEU A 86 -9.31 -2.85 4.66
N TRP A 87 -9.54 -3.92 3.92
CA TRP A 87 -10.85 -4.40 3.53
C TRP A 87 -11.09 -5.82 4.05
N ASP A 88 -12.34 -6.16 4.33
CA ASP A 88 -12.77 -7.51 4.71
C ASP A 88 -12.52 -8.54 3.60
N SER A 89 -12.60 -8.12 2.33
CA SER A 89 -12.38 -8.96 1.16
C SER A 89 -11.91 -8.18 -0.07
N LEU A 90 -11.31 -8.91 -1.02
CA LEU A 90 -10.95 -8.37 -2.34
C LEU A 90 -12.18 -7.88 -3.12
N GLU A 91 -13.31 -8.58 -3.00
CA GLU A 91 -14.55 -8.22 -3.71
C GLU A 91 -15.05 -6.83 -3.29
N GLU A 92 -15.06 -6.57 -1.98
CA GLU A 92 -15.47 -5.28 -1.42
C GLU A 92 -14.52 -4.15 -1.80
N ALA A 93 -13.20 -4.38 -1.72
CA ALA A 93 -12.19 -3.41 -2.13
C ALA A 93 -12.36 -3.00 -3.60
N VAL A 94 -12.48 -3.98 -4.50
CA VAL A 94 -12.68 -3.74 -5.95
C VAL A 94 -14.01 -3.03 -6.22
N ALA A 95 -15.07 -3.38 -5.50
CA ALA A 95 -16.36 -2.73 -5.64
C ALA A 95 -16.30 -1.24 -5.23
N ALA A 96 -15.64 -0.94 -4.11
CA ALA A 96 -15.42 0.42 -3.64
C ALA A 96 -14.55 1.24 -4.61
N ALA A 97 -13.42 0.69 -5.05
CA ALA A 97 -12.54 1.32 -6.05
C ALA A 97 -13.30 1.69 -7.33
N LYS A 98 -14.13 0.76 -7.83
CA LYS A 98 -14.99 1.01 -8.99
C LYS A 98 -16.02 2.11 -8.75
N GLN A 99 -16.58 2.19 -7.54
CA GLN A 99 -17.51 3.25 -7.20
C GLN A 99 -16.82 4.62 -7.20
N VAL A 100 -15.65 4.71 -6.55
CA VAL A 100 -14.80 5.92 -6.53
C VAL A 100 -14.41 6.35 -7.94
N GLU A 101 -14.10 5.41 -8.82
CA GLU A 101 -13.73 5.71 -10.21
C GLU A 101 -14.91 6.25 -11.04
N THR A 102 -16.10 5.67 -10.87
CA THR A 102 -17.20 5.83 -11.83
C THR A 102 -18.26 6.84 -11.41
N GLU A 103 -18.46 7.07 -10.11
CA GLU A 103 -19.51 7.97 -9.65
C GLU A 103 -19.12 9.45 -9.72
N ASP A 104 -20.05 10.28 -10.18
CA ASP A 104 -19.83 11.70 -10.45
C ASP A 104 -19.35 12.49 -9.22
N ARG A 105 -19.75 12.06 -8.01
CA ARG A 105 -19.39 12.73 -6.76
C ARG A 105 -17.90 12.64 -6.44
N PHE A 106 -17.21 11.60 -6.88
CA PHE A 106 -15.77 11.41 -6.68
C PHE A 106 -14.91 12.04 -7.78
N LYS A 107 -15.51 12.60 -8.83
CA LYS A 107 -14.76 13.26 -9.92
C LYS A 107 -13.80 14.36 -9.44
N PRO A 108 -14.14 15.24 -8.48
CA PRO A 108 -13.20 16.25 -7.99
C PRO A 108 -11.93 15.60 -7.43
N PHE A 109 -12.08 14.54 -6.63
CA PHE A 109 -10.98 13.73 -6.10
C PHE A 109 -10.17 13.08 -7.22
N MET A 110 -10.81 12.35 -8.12
CA MET A 110 -10.11 11.67 -9.23
C MET A 110 -9.37 12.65 -10.15
N ASN A 111 -9.91 13.85 -10.36
CA ASN A 111 -9.26 14.89 -11.16
C ASN A 111 -8.09 15.58 -10.43
N SER A 112 -8.02 15.47 -9.10
CA SER A 112 -6.89 15.98 -8.33
C SER A 112 -5.64 15.11 -8.47
N ILE A 113 -5.79 13.84 -8.85
CA ILE A 113 -4.68 12.91 -9.06
C ILE A 113 -4.02 13.20 -10.41
N LYS A 114 -2.72 13.54 -10.38
CA LYS A 114 -1.90 13.80 -11.58
C LYS A 114 -1.33 12.54 -12.19
N GLU A 115 -0.85 11.63 -11.34
CA GLU A 115 -0.14 10.42 -11.76
C GLU A 115 -0.30 9.34 -10.71
N ILE A 116 -0.71 8.14 -11.11
CA ILE A 116 -0.73 6.97 -10.25
C ILE A 116 0.60 6.23 -10.42
N LYS A 117 1.35 6.05 -9.32
CA LYS A 117 2.58 5.26 -9.27
C LYS A 117 2.30 3.78 -9.00
N LEU A 118 1.34 3.53 -8.11
CA LEU A 118 0.88 2.21 -7.73
C LEU A 118 -0.60 2.28 -7.36
N PHE A 119 -1.36 1.30 -7.79
CA PHE A 119 -2.70 1.02 -7.28
C PHE A 119 -2.88 -0.49 -7.38
N GLY A 120 -3.24 -1.16 -6.28
CA GLY A 120 -3.43 -2.60 -6.27
C GLY A 120 -3.88 -3.13 -4.93
N HIS A 121 -4.16 -4.42 -4.90
CA HIS A 121 -4.62 -5.14 -3.72
C HIS A 121 -3.57 -6.14 -3.27
N PHE A 122 -3.40 -6.31 -1.97
CA PHE A 122 -2.32 -7.11 -1.41
C PHE A 122 -2.82 -7.97 -0.24
N VAL A 123 -2.21 -9.14 -0.10
CA VAL A 123 -2.47 -10.04 1.01
C VAL A 123 -1.57 -9.66 2.19
N PRO A 124 -2.12 -9.28 3.35
CA PRO A 124 -1.32 -9.02 4.54
C PRO A 124 -0.74 -10.32 5.11
N GLY A 125 0.58 -10.34 5.36
CA GLY A 125 1.31 -11.53 5.83
C GLY A 125 1.13 -11.87 7.31
N GLN A 126 0.34 -11.10 8.05
CA GLN A 126 -0.06 -11.37 9.44
C GLN A 126 -1.50 -10.88 9.64
N ASP A 127 -2.09 -11.13 10.82
CA ASP A 127 -3.45 -10.66 11.14
C ASP A 127 -3.56 -9.14 10.92
N GLY A 128 -4.02 -8.74 9.72
CA GLY A 128 -4.23 -7.37 9.30
C GLY A 128 -5.57 -6.87 9.80
N SER A 129 -5.97 -7.22 11.02
CA SER A 129 -7.26 -6.80 11.58
C SER A 129 -7.29 -5.30 11.90
N ALA A 130 -6.13 -4.67 12.14
CA ALA A 130 -6.02 -3.23 12.30
C ALA A 130 -4.62 -2.73 11.92
N LEU A 131 -4.53 -1.69 11.08
CA LEU A 131 -3.26 -0.98 10.82
C LEU A 131 -2.74 -0.28 12.08
N ARG A 132 -3.63 0.26 12.93
CA ARG A 132 -3.27 1.04 14.12
C ARG A 132 -2.39 0.33 15.13
N LYS A 133 -2.41 -1.00 15.20
CA LYS A 133 -1.48 -1.74 16.07
C LYS A 133 0.00 -1.56 15.67
N PHE A 134 0.25 -1.02 14.48
CA PHE A 134 1.58 -0.72 13.96
C PHE A 134 1.89 0.78 13.98
N LEU A 135 0.91 1.65 14.28
CA LEU A 135 1.05 3.10 14.14
C LEU A 135 1.13 3.74 15.53
N ALA A 136 2.35 4.11 15.95
CA ALA A 136 2.54 4.95 17.12
C ALA A 136 2.41 6.44 16.76
N ASP A 137 2.06 7.28 17.74
CA ASP A 137 2.01 8.72 17.55
C ASP A 137 3.39 9.25 17.11
N GLY A 138 3.42 9.98 16.00
CA GLY A 138 4.65 10.51 15.40
C GLY A 138 5.50 9.47 14.66
N ALA A 139 4.97 8.28 14.38
CA ALA A 139 5.64 7.30 13.54
C ALA A 139 5.93 7.86 12.14
N VAL A 140 7.08 7.48 11.59
CA VAL A 140 7.44 7.67 10.18
C VAL A 140 7.23 6.35 9.47
N ILE A 141 6.49 6.35 8.36
CA ILE A 141 6.15 5.15 7.62
C ILE A 141 7.09 4.98 6.44
N GLU A 142 7.85 3.88 6.41
CA GLU A 142 8.54 3.41 5.23
C GLU A 142 7.58 2.61 4.34
N MET A 143 7.60 2.90 3.04
CA MET A 143 7.04 2.02 2.02
C MET A 143 8.12 1.62 1.03
N ALA A 144 8.45 0.33 1.00
CA ALA A 144 9.35 -0.27 0.02
C ALA A 144 8.54 -1.13 -0.96
N VAL A 145 8.51 -0.75 -2.23
CA VAL A 145 7.78 -1.45 -3.31
C VAL A 145 8.78 -2.09 -4.25
N TYR A 146 8.80 -3.41 -4.35
CA TYR A 146 9.84 -4.13 -5.09
C TYR A 146 9.34 -5.43 -5.74
N SER A 147 9.95 -5.80 -6.87
CA SER A 147 9.80 -7.14 -7.45
C SER A 147 10.91 -8.07 -6.96
N VAL A 148 10.66 -9.37 -7.02
CA VAL A 148 11.57 -10.42 -6.57
C VAL A 148 11.86 -11.43 -7.66
N LYS A 149 13.03 -12.05 -7.62
CA LYS A 149 13.45 -13.07 -8.59
C LYS A 149 12.72 -14.40 -8.34
N ASP A 150 12.53 -14.75 -7.08
CA ASP A 150 11.87 -15.99 -6.65
C ASP A 150 10.92 -15.71 -5.46
N PRO A 151 9.60 -15.79 -5.64
CA PRO A 151 8.62 -15.66 -4.56
C PRO A 151 8.86 -16.61 -3.37
N ALA A 152 9.35 -17.83 -3.59
CA ALA A 152 9.59 -18.78 -2.51
C ALA A 152 10.75 -18.36 -1.60
N VAL A 153 11.77 -17.71 -2.18
CA VAL A 153 12.89 -17.11 -1.44
C VAL A 153 12.45 -15.83 -0.73
N GLN A 154 11.40 -15.17 -1.20
CA GLN A 154 10.83 -14.00 -0.55
C GLN A 154 9.99 -14.40 0.67
N GLU A 155 8.98 -15.26 0.48
CA GLU A 155 7.96 -15.53 1.48
C GLU A 155 8.48 -16.30 2.71
N GLY A 156 9.29 -17.35 2.49
CA GLY A 156 9.78 -18.19 3.57
C GLY A 156 10.59 -17.43 4.64
N PRO A 157 11.62 -16.65 4.24
CA PRO A 157 12.45 -15.88 5.16
C PRO A 157 11.82 -14.57 5.64
N ARG A 158 10.78 -14.02 5.00
CA ARG A 158 10.21 -12.69 5.33
C ARG A 158 9.84 -12.56 6.80
N GLN A 159 9.20 -13.58 7.36
CA GLN A 159 8.84 -13.58 8.79
C GLN A 159 10.07 -13.49 9.69
N SER A 160 11.19 -14.10 9.32
CA SER A 160 12.42 -14.03 10.11
C SER A 160 13.02 -12.62 10.13
N VAL A 161 12.90 -11.87 9.03
CA VAL A 161 13.29 -10.46 8.96
C VAL A 161 12.42 -9.63 9.89
N TYR A 162 11.09 -9.77 9.83
CA TYR A 162 10.18 -9.06 10.73
C TYR A 162 10.40 -9.42 12.21
N ASN A 163 10.73 -10.68 12.52
CA ASN A 163 11.12 -11.08 13.87
C ASN A 163 12.44 -10.45 14.33
N ALA A 164 13.36 -10.13 13.41
CA ALA A 164 14.59 -9.41 13.72
C ALA A 164 14.32 -7.92 13.93
N LEU A 165 13.43 -7.31 13.12
CA LEU A 165 12.98 -5.93 13.27
C LEU A 165 12.35 -5.68 14.64
N GLN A 166 11.51 -6.59 15.12
CA GLN A 166 10.89 -6.51 16.46
C GLN A 166 11.89 -6.42 17.63
N LYS A 167 13.18 -6.67 17.40
CA LYS A 167 14.22 -6.57 18.43
C LYS A 167 14.87 -5.18 18.48
N THR A 168 14.48 -4.26 17.61
CA THR A 168 15.00 -2.89 17.60
C THR A 168 13.99 -1.94 18.25
N ASP A 169 14.48 -1.03 19.10
CA ASP A 169 13.62 -0.06 19.79
C ASP A 169 12.99 0.97 18.81
N ALA A 170 13.55 1.08 17.60
CA ALA A 170 13.07 1.99 16.57
C ALA A 170 11.89 1.44 15.77
N PHE A 171 11.65 0.13 15.80
CA PHE A 171 10.56 -0.52 15.06
C PHE A 171 9.28 -0.49 15.88
N PHE A 172 8.28 0.26 15.41
CA PHE A 172 6.96 0.31 16.06
C PHE A 172 6.03 -0.80 15.56
N GLY A 173 6.25 -1.26 14.33
CA GLY A 173 5.45 -2.30 13.71
C GLY A 173 5.64 -2.27 12.20
N GLY A 174 5.04 -3.23 11.51
CA GLY A 174 5.03 -3.24 10.06
C GLY A 174 4.12 -4.32 9.53
N LEU A 175 3.70 -4.19 8.28
CA LEU A 175 2.79 -5.08 7.61
C LEU A 175 3.45 -5.54 6.30
N PRO A 176 3.93 -6.79 6.22
CA PRO A 176 4.39 -7.35 4.95
C PRO A 176 3.16 -7.55 4.07
N LEU A 177 3.16 -6.95 2.89
CA LEU A 177 2.12 -7.08 1.89
C LEU A 177 2.67 -7.91 0.73
N SER A 178 1.99 -9.02 0.46
CA SER A 178 2.30 -9.92 -0.65
C SER A 178 1.33 -9.67 -1.80
N PRO A 179 1.77 -9.85 -3.05
CA PRO A 179 0.92 -9.59 -4.21
C PRO A 179 -0.35 -10.46 -4.19
N ALA A 180 -1.50 -9.86 -4.52
CA ALA A 180 -2.74 -10.59 -4.73
C ALA A 180 -2.72 -11.34 -6.08
N HIS A 181 -1.97 -10.81 -7.05
CA HIS A 181 -1.89 -11.34 -8.40
C HIS A 181 -0.43 -11.57 -8.84
N GLU A 182 -0.24 -12.56 -9.72
CA GLU A 182 1.10 -12.83 -10.27
C GLU A 182 1.65 -11.61 -11.03
N GLY A 183 2.91 -11.28 -10.77
CA GLY A 183 3.61 -10.15 -11.41
C GLY A 183 3.45 -8.81 -10.70
N GLU A 184 2.58 -8.72 -9.68
CA GLU A 184 2.53 -7.55 -8.80
C GLU A 184 3.75 -7.47 -7.87
N PRO A 185 4.12 -6.26 -7.42
CA PRO A 185 5.23 -6.09 -6.51
C PRO A 185 4.88 -6.58 -5.09
N TYR A 186 5.91 -6.78 -4.29
CA TYR A 186 5.81 -6.86 -2.84
C TYR A 186 5.87 -5.45 -2.25
N ILE A 187 5.22 -5.26 -1.09
CA ILE A 187 5.33 -4.02 -0.34
C ILE A 187 5.69 -4.34 1.11
N ASP A 188 6.73 -3.71 1.63
CA ASP A 188 6.94 -3.61 3.08
C ASP A 188 6.41 -2.24 3.53
N PHE A 189 5.39 -2.26 4.39
CA PHE A 189 4.86 -1.09 5.10
C PHE A 189 5.40 -1.15 6.53
N ILE A 190 6.30 -0.24 6.92
CA ILE A 190 6.97 -0.32 8.21
C ILE A 190 6.91 1.02 8.94
N ALA A 191 6.52 0.99 10.21
CA ALA A 191 6.49 2.15 11.09
C ALA A 191 7.76 2.23 11.93
N TRP A 192 8.43 3.38 11.83
CA TRP A 192 9.68 3.68 12.51
C TRP A 192 9.54 4.88 13.45
N SER A 193 10.44 4.96 14.42
CA SER A 193 10.60 6.16 15.26
C SER A 193 11.12 7.38 14.49
N SER A 194 11.87 7.16 13.40
CA SER A 194 12.30 8.20 12.45
C SER A 194 12.85 7.58 11.16
N GLU A 195 12.93 8.37 10.07
CA GLU A 195 13.60 7.97 8.82
C GLU A 195 15.04 7.49 9.07
N LYS A 196 15.81 8.21 9.90
CA LYS A 196 17.21 7.89 10.17
C LYS A 196 17.38 6.51 10.81
N GLU A 197 16.54 6.20 11.80
CA GLU A 197 16.60 4.92 12.51
C GLU A 197 16.10 3.76 11.64
N GLY A 198 15.09 3.99 10.79
CA GLY A 198 14.65 3.02 9.77
C GLY A 198 15.79 2.67 8.81
N MET A 199 16.47 3.67 8.25
CA MET A 199 17.62 3.47 7.37
C MET A 199 18.77 2.71 8.04
N ALA A 200 19.13 3.08 9.28
CA ALA A 200 20.20 2.41 10.03
C ALA A 200 19.85 0.96 10.36
N THR A 201 18.56 0.70 10.66
CA THR A 201 18.06 -0.66 10.89
C THR A 201 18.11 -1.48 9.61
N ALA A 202 17.65 -0.94 8.48
CA ALA A 202 17.70 -1.61 7.18
C ALA A 202 19.13 -1.99 6.79
N GLU A 203 20.10 -1.07 6.95
CA GLU A 203 21.52 -1.35 6.72
C GLU A 203 22.03 -2.52 7.58
N SER A 204 21.67 -2.51 8.87
CA SER A 204 22.05 -3.57 9.81
C SER A 204 21.43 -4.93 9.42
N MET A 205 20.16 -4.95 9.01
CA MET A 205 19.47 -6.17 8.56
C MET A 205 20.11 -6.73 7.29
N MET A 206 20.45 -5.87 6.32
CA MET A 206 21.11 -6.29 5.07
C MET A 206 22.50 -6.87 5.30
N ALA A 207 23.16 -6.51 6.39
CA ALA A 207 24.47 -7.05 6.76
C ALA A 207 24.42 -8.43 7.42
N MET A 208 23.26 -8.87 7.94
CA MET A 208 23.11 -10.16 8.62
C MET A 208 23.18 -11.34 7.63
N ASP A 209 24.04 -12.33 7.93
CA ASP A 209 24.27 -13.48 7.05
C ASP A 209 22.98 -14.26 6.78
N GLU A 210 22.13 -14.42 7.79
CA GLU A 210 20.84 -15.10 7.71
C GLU A 210 19.81 -14.38 6.81
N HIS A 211 20.01 -13.09 6.49
CA HIS A 211 19.09 -12.29 5.68
C HIS A 211 19.62 -11.97 4.28
N LYS A 212 20.88 -12.28 3.98
CA LYS A 212 21.50 -11.98 2.67
C LYS A 212 20.71 -12.54 1.49
N ALA A 213 20.19 -13.76 1.60
CA ALA A 213 19.42 -14.39 0.53
C ALA A 213 18.11 -13.62 0.25
N PHE A 214 17.43 -13.16 1.30
CA PHE A 214 16.20 -12.36 1.20
C PHE A 214 16.47 -11.04 0.45
N PHE A 215 17.46 -10.26 0.88
CA PHE A 215 17.75 -8.98 0.23
C PHE A 215 18.34 -9.13 -1.18
N ALA A 216 19.16 -10.17 -1.43
CA ALA A 216 19.68 -10.46 -2.76
C ALA A 216 18.60 -10.94 -3.74
N ASN A 217 17.44 -11.38 -3.24
CA ASN A 217 16.30 -11.81 -4.04
C ASN A 217 15.52 -10.64 -4.66
N ALA A 218 15.67 -9.42 -4.14
CA ALA A 218 15.11 -8.23 -4.76
C ALA A 218 15.66 -8.09 -6.20
N GLU A 219 14.76 -7.99 -7.16
CA GLU A 219 15.10 -7.79 -8.56
C GLU A 219 15.12 -6.30 -8.89
N LYS A 220 14.05 -5.58 -8.50
CA LYS A 220 13.89 -4.16 -8.78
C LYS A 220 13.17 -3.48 -7.63
N MET A 221 13.75 -2.39 -7.13
CA MET A 221 13.07 -1.45 -6.25
C MET A 221 12.35 -0.42 -7.12
N SER A 222 11.02 -0.41 -7.10
CA SER A 222 10.19 0.55 -7.83
C SER A 222 9.94 1.81 -7.02
N MET A 223 9.91 1.69 -5.68
CA MET A 223 9.81 2.83 -4.78
C MET A 223 10.42 2.48 -3.42
N PHE A 224 11.12 3.44 -2.82
CA PHE A 224 11.53 3.39 -1.42
C PHE A 224 11.40 4.82 -0.87
N GLU A 225 10.40 5.05 -0.02
CA GLU A 225 10.08 6.39 0.48
C GLU A 225 9.58 6.34 1.93
N PHE A 226 9.83 7.43 2.64
CA PHE A 226 9.30 7.67 3.98
C PHE A 226 8.18 8.70 3.95
N PHE A 227 7.14 8.44 4.73
CA PHE A 227 5.93 9.24 4.80
C PHE A 227 5.61 9.65 6.24
N GLU A 228 5.00 10.82 6.38
CA GLU A 228 4.26 11.19 7.58
C GLU A 228 2.79 10.79 7.43
N ILE A 229 2.17 10.38 8.54
CA ILE A 229 0.72 10.17 8.61
C ILE A 229 0.07 11.54 8.83
N TYR A 230 -0.89 11.91 7.98
CA TYR A 230 -1.67 13.13 8.17
C TYR A 230 -3.13 12.86 8.54
N ASP A 231 -3.64 11.65 8.25
CA ASP A 231 -4.99 11.24 8.65
C ASP A 231 -5.10 9.72 8.81
N MET A 232 -6.12 9.31 9.55
CA MET A 232 -6.43 7.90 9.84
C MET A 232 -7.95 7.71 10.00
N ASP A 233 -8.51 6.75 9.26
CA ASP A 233 -9.95 6.48 9.23
C ASP A 233 -10.29 5.11 9.83
N GLY A 234 -11.46 5.00 10.45
CA GLY A 234 -11.97 3.72 10.97
C GLY A 234 -11.28 3.20 12.23
N PHE A 235 -10.60 4.06 13.00
CA PHE A 235 -10.02 3.69 14.31
C PHE A 235 -10.76 4.38 15.47
N GLU A 236 -11.77 3.70 16.03
CA GLU A 236 -12.35 4.05 17.34
C GLU A 236 -11.39 3.73 18.51
#